data_AF-A0A538TED4-F1
#
_entry.id   AF-A0A538TED4-F1
#
_cell.length_a   1.000
_cell.length_b   1.000
_cell.length_c   1.000
_cell.angle_alpha   90.00
_cell.angle_beta   90.00
_cell.angle_gamma   90.00
#
_symmetry.space_group_name_H-M   'P 1'
#
loop_
_entity.id
_entity.type
_entity.pdbx_description
1 polymer ?
#
loop_
_entity_poly.entity_id
_entity_poly.type
_entity_poly.pdbx_seq_one_letter_code
_entity_poly.pdbx_strand_id
1 'polypeptide(L)'
;MSGSQREDSLLRQIRGIAAMLARIAGLRMAGQMEEAKAELERSYTMLLGSQTELVRRVDSSTAAKLLGSSDRIQALAQLLDEEAALEADATRAARLRVRAAELNAEGARRA
;
A
#
# COMPACT_ATOMS: atom_id res chain seq x y z
N MET A 1 12.63 -24.01 10.57
CA MET A 1 11.26 -23.53 10.30
C MET A 1 10.93 -23.90 8.86
N SER A 2 9.90 -24.72 8.64
CA SER A 2 9.59 -25.28 7.32
C SER A 2 9.03 -24.21 6.38
N GLY A 3 9.32 -24.34 5.07
CA GLY A 3 8.87 -23.40 4.03
C GLY A 3 7.36 -23.11 4.05
N SER A 4 6.54 -24.08 4.47
CA SER A 4 5.08 -23.96 4.56
C SER A 4 4.59 -22.88 5.53
N GLN A 5 5.28 -22.68 6.66
CA GLN A 5 4.87 -21.67 7.64
C GLN A 5 5.12 -20.24 7.15
N ARG A 6 6.14 -20.07 6.30
CA ARG A 6 6.50 -18.78 5.71
C ARG A 6 5.54 -18.40 4.58
N GLU A 7 5.21 -19.34 3.70
CA GLU A 7 4.20 -19.16 2.65
C GLU A 7 2.82 -18.84 3.24
N ASP A 8 2.39 -19.58 4.26
CA ASP A 8 1.13 -19.32 4.95
C ASP A 8 1.07 -17.93 5.60
N SER A 9 2.19 -17.48 6.17
CA SER A 9 2.29 -16.15 6.77
C SER A 9 2.19 -15.05 5.73
N LEU A 10 2.86 -15.21 4.58
CA LEU A 10 2.79 -14.27 3.46
C LEU A 10 1.37 -14.21 2.88
N LEU A 11 0.75 -15.37 2.65
CA LEU A 11 -0.60 -15.44 2.10
C LEU A 11 -1.63 -14.79 3.02
N ARG A 12 -1.50 -14.99 4.35
CA ARG A 12 -2.34 -14.31 5.35
C ARG A 12 -2.15 -12.79 5.33
N GLN A 13 -0.92 -12.32 5.18
CA GLN A 13 -0.62 -10.89 5.09
C GLN A 13 -1.24 -10.28 3.83
N ILE A 14 -1.09 -10.92 2.67
CA ILE A 14 -1.67 -10.46 1.40
C ILE A 14 -3.20 -10.37 1.51
N ARG A 15 -3.85 -11.42 2.05
CA ARG A 15 -5.30 -11.41 2.29
C ARG A 15 -5.74 -10.32 3.26
N GLY A 16 -4.94 -10.08 4.31
CA GLY A 16 -5.19 -9.00 5.27
C GLY A 16 -5.15 -7.63 4.60
N ILE A 17 -4.14 -7.38 3.76
CA ILE A 17 -4.00 -6.13 3.00
C ILE A 17 -5.18 -5.94 2.03
N ALA A 18 -5.56 -6.98 1.29
CA ALA A 18 -6.70 -6.91 0.38
C ALA A 18 -8.02 -6.58 1.11
N ALA A 19 -8.24 -7.18 2.28
CA ALA A 19 -9.41 -6.89 3.11
C ALA A 19 -9.42 -5.44 3.64
N MET A 20 -8.25 -4.91 3.99
CA MET A 20 -8.11 -3.51 4.41
C MET A 20 -8.36 -2.53 3.26
N LEU A 21 -7.79 -2.78 2.07
CA LEU A 21 -8.07 -1.98 0.87
C LEU A 21 -9.55 -1.95 0.52
N ALA A 22 -10.21 -3.11 0.54
CA ALA A 22 -11.66 -3.20 0.33
C ALA A 22 -12.45 -2.39 1.37
N ARG A 23 -11.99 -2.38 2.63
CA ARG A 23 -12.62 -1.60 3.71
C ARG A 23 -12.43 -0.10 3.48
N ILE A 24 -11.24 0.36 3.09
CA ILE A 24 -10.98 1.77 2.76
C ILE A 24 -11.92 2.23 1.64
N ALA A 25 -11.99 1.46 0.55
CA ALA A 25 -12.88 1.76 -0.57
C ALA A 25 -14.36 1.81 -0.13
N GLY A 26 -14.81 0.86 0.69
CA GLY A 26 -16.17 0.83 1.23
C GLY A 26 -16.50 2.06 2.10
N LEU A 27 -15.61 2.43 3.03
CA LEU A 27 -15.76 3.62 3.86
C LEU A 27 -15.80 4.91 3.02
N ARG A 28 -14.94 5.00 2.00
CA ARG A 28 -14.92 6.12 1.06
C ARG A 28 -16.24 6.24 0.30
N MET A 29 -16.76 5.13 -0.22
CA MET A 29 -18.06 5.11 -0.92
C MET A 29 -19.22 5.50 0.00
N ALA A 30 -19.12 5.20 1.31
CA ALA A 30 -20.11 5.58 2.32
C ALA A 30 -19.97 7.03 2.82
N GLY A 31 -18.99 7.80 2.33
CA GLY A 31 -18.74 9.17 2.80
C GLY A 31 -17.99 9.26 4.13
N GLN A 32 -17.56 8.14 4.70
CA GLN A 32 -16.89 8.04 5.99
C GLN A 32 -15.38 8.31 5.85
N MET A 33 -15.04 9.56 5.54
CA MET A 33 -13.68 9.96 5.15
C MET A 33 -12.66 9.80 6.28
N GLU A 34 -13.03 10.14 7.52
CA GLU A 34 -12.09 10.06 8.65
C GLU A 34 -11.81 8.61 9.04
N GLU A 35 -12.82 7.74 9.00
CA GLU A 35 -12.66 6.31 9.19
C GLU A 35 -11.82 5.68 8.08
N ALA A 36 -12.01 6.11 6.83
CA ALA A 36 -11.20 5.66 5.70
C ALA A 36 -9.72 6.05 5.88
N LYS A 37 -9.44 7.29 6.31
CA LYS A 37 -8.07 7.73 6.65
C LYS A 37 -7.47 6.92 7.80
N ALA A 38 -8.24 6.64 8.85
CA ALA A 38 -7.76 5.83 9.96
C ALA A 38 -7.45 4.39 9.52
N GLU A 39 -8.24 3.80 8.64
CA GLU A 39 -7.98 2.47 8.06
C GLU A 39 -6.76 2.48 7.13
N LEU A 40 -6.58 3.54 6.35
CA LEU A 40 -5.40 3.73 5.50
C LEU A 40 -4.10 3.73 6.33
N GLU A 41 -4.03 4.50 7.43
CA GLU A 41 -2.84 4.55 8.28
C GLU A 41 -2.57 3.21 9.00
N ARG A 42 -3.62 2.47 9.39
CA ARG A 42 -3.48 1.08 9.87
C ARG A 42 -2.89 0.17 8.80
N SER A 43 -3.33 0.32 7.55
CA SER A 43 -2.88 -0.49 6.42
C SER A 43 -1.40 -0.24 6.11
N TYR A 44 -0.95 1.02 6.15
CA TYR A 44 0.48 1.35 6.03
C TYR A 44 1.30 0.68 7.11
N THR A 45 0.86 0.79 8.36
CA THR A 45 1.56 0.18 9.51
C THR A 45 1.63 -1.34 9.37
N MET A 46 0.56 -1.99 8.91
CA MET A 46 0.55 -3.44 8.69
C MET A 46 1.46 -3.88 7.54
N LEU A 47 1.48 -3.15 6.42
CA LEU A 47 2.28 -3.50 5.24
C LEU A 47 3.78 -3.23 5.43
N LEU A 48 4.11 -2.09 6.04
CA LEU A 48 5.47 -1.56 6.10
C LEU A 48 6.13 -1.72 7.47
N GLY A 49 5.33 -1.89 8.53
CA GLY A 49 5.81 -2.02 9.91
C GLY A 49 6.66 -0.81 10.31
N SER A 50 7.82 -1.10 10.90
CA SER A 50 8.79 -0.08 11.32
C SER A 50 9.39 0.73 10.17
N GLN A 51 9.27 0.27 8.93
CA GLN A 51 9.85 0.95 7.76
C GLN A 51 8.89 1.98 7.14
N THR A 52 7.70 2.20 7.73
CA THR A 52 6.66 3.08 7.18
C THR A 52 7.19 4.45 6.81
N GLU A 53 7.84 5.15 7.75
CA GLU A 53 8.37 6.49 7.48
C GLU A 53 9.44 6.50 6.39
N LEU A 54 10.38 5.56 6.42
CA LEU A 54 11.46 5.47 5.44
C LEU A 54 10.89 5.24 4.04
N VAL A 55 10.04 4.22 3.89
CA VAL A 55 9.44 3.86 2.61
C VAL A 55 8.58 5.01 2.07
N ARG A 56 7.84 5.74 2.91
CA ARG A 56 7.03 6.89 2.46
C ARG A 56 7.89 8.08 2.00
N ARG A 57 9.15 8.20 2.41
CA ARG A 57 10.02 9.35 2.05
C ARG A 57 10.94 9.12 0.85
N VAL A 58 11.28 7.87 0.54
CA VAL A 58 12.19 7.53 -0.58
C VAL A 58 11.46 7.44 -1.93
N ASP A 59 12.19 7.50 -3.02
CA ASP A 59 11.64 7.31 -4.37
C ASP A 59 11.11 5.89 -4.61
N SER A 60 10.32 5.71 -5.67
CA SER A 60 9.66 4.45 -6.02
C SER A 60 10.63 3.29 -6.29
N SER A 61 11.81 3.57 -6.88
CA SER A 61 12.83 2.54 -7.14
C SER A 61 13.46 2.05 -5.84
N THR A 62 13.82 2.98 -4.96
CA THR A 62 14.38 2.69 -3.64
C THR A 62 13.35 1.98 -2.75
N ALA A 63 12.10 2.44 -2.74
CA ALA A 63 11.01 1.79 -2.01
C ALA A 63 10.84 0.33 -2.45
N ALA A 64 10.84 0.05 -3.76
CA ALA A 64 10.71 -1.31 -4.25
C ALA A 64 11.89 -2.22 -3.89
N LYS A 65 13.11 -1.69 -3.86
CA LYS A 65 14.28 -2.43 -3.36
C LYS A 65 14.13 -2.80 -1.88
N LEU A 66 13.62 -1.89 -1.05
CA LEU A 66 13.37 -2.13 0.37
C LEU A 66 12.25 -3.16 0.60
N LEU A 67 11.20 -3.12 -0.22
CA LEU A 67 10.07 -4.04 -0.12
C LEU A 67 10.41 -5.45 -0.58
N GLY A 68 11.24 -5.58 -1.61
CA GLY A 68 11.82 -6.84 -2.09
C GLY A 68 10.83 -7.87 -2.64
N SER A 69 9.54 -7.55 -2.71
CA SER A 69 8.46 -8.44 -3.12
C SER A 69 7.50 -7.69 -4.04
N SER A 70 7.22 -8.26 -5.22
CA SER A 70 6.26 -7.73 -6.20
C SER A 70 4.89 -7.48 -5.56
N ASP A 71 4.38 -8.43 -4.78
CA ASP A 71 3.09 -8.31 -4.08
C ASP A 71 3.07 -7.12 -3.10
N ARG A 72 4.14 -6.93 -2.33
CA ARG A 72 4.25 -5.79 -1.39
C ARG A 72 4.36 -4.46 -2.12
N ILE A 73 5.02 -4.44 -3.27
CA ILE A 73 5.13 -3.26 -4.13
C ILE A 73 3.76 -2.88 -4.69
N GLN A 74 3.01 -3.86 -5.20
CA GLN A 74 1.65 -3.65 -5.72
C GLN A 74 0.69 -3.20 -4.62
N ALA A 75 0.77 -3.81 -3.43
CA ALA A 75 0.01 -3.38 -2.26
C ALA A 75 0.28 -1.92 -1.88
N LEU A 76 1.55 -1.50 -1.90
CA LEU A 76 1.91 -0.11 -1.62
C LEU A 76 1.34 0.84 -2.69
N ALA A 77 1.40 0.45 -3.96
CA ALA A 77 0.81 1.24 -5.04
C ALA A 77 -0.70 1.43 -4.84
N GLN A 78 -1.43 0.36 -4.49
CA GLN A 78 -2.87 0.42 -4.21
C GLN A 78 -3.20 1.32 -3.01
N LEU A 79 -2.38 1.29 -1.95
CA LEU A 79 -2.56 2.20 -0.80
C LEU A 79 -2.35 3.66 -1.20
N LEU A 80 -1.38 3.95 -2.06
CA LEU A 80 -1.14 5.31 -2.55
C LEU A 80 -2.30 5.82 -3.42
N ASP A 81 -2.92 4.95 -4.21
CA ASP A 81 -4.12 5.31 -4.98
C ASP A 81 -5.32 5.61 -4.08
N GLU A 82 -5.54 4.83 -3.01
CA GLU A 82 -6.58 5.13 -2.03
C GLU A 82 -6.26 6.40 -1.21
N GLU A 83 -4.99 6.64 -0.83
CA GLU A 83 -4.56 7.90 -0.21
C GLU A 83 -4.86 9.08 -1.15
N ALA A 84 -4.55 8.95 -2.44
CA ALA A 84 -4.84 9.97 -3.43
C ALA A 84 -6.35 10.23 -3.62
N ALA A 85 -7.19 9.22 -3.39
CA ALA A 85 -8.65 9.34 -3.45
C ALA A 85 -9.26 10.00 -2.21
N LEU A 86 -8.56 9.94 -1.06
CA LEU A 86 -8.95 10.60 0.19
C LEU A 86 -8.34 12.00 0.35
N GLU A 87 -7.39 12.36 -0.49
CA GLU A 87 -6.68 13.64 -0.44
C GLU A 87 -7.51 14.79 -1.02
N ALA A 88 -7.57 15.91 -0.28
CA ALA A 88 -8.30 17.10 -0.70
C ALA A 88 -7.46 18.01 -1.60
N ASP A 89 -6.14 18.03 -1.41
CA ASP A 89 -5.22 18.78 -2.28
C ASP A 89 -4.98 18.02 -3.60
N ALA A 90 -5.50 18.57 -4.70
CA ALA A 90 -5.38 17.98 -6.03
C ALA A 90 -3.92 17.77 -6.49
N THR A 91 -3.00 18.67 -6.10
CA THR A 91 -1.57 18.54 -6.45
C THR A 91 -0.95 17.37 -5.71
N ARG A 92 -1.26 17.23 -4.41
CA ARG A 92 -0.78 16.11 -3.61
C ARG A 92 -1.38 14.79 -4.10
N ALA A 93 -2.69 14.76 -4.38
CA ALA A 93 -3.36 13.60 -4.96
C ALA A 93 -2.73 13.16 -6.29
N ALA A 94 -2.40 14.11 -7.17
CA ALA A 94 -1.72 13.79 -8.44
C ALA A 94 -0.34 13.17 -8.22
N ARG A 95 0.46 13.70 -7.29
CA ARG A 95 1.79 13.14 -6.96
C ARG A 95 1.69 11.71 -6.41
N LEU A 96 0.70 11.45 -5.57
CA LEU A 96 0.44 10.10 -5.02
C LEU A 96 0.11 9.11 -6.14
N ARG A 97 -0.76 9.48 -7.10
CA ARG A 97 -1.09 8.64 -8.26
C ARG A 97 0.10 8.37 -9.18
N VAL A 98 0.94 9.38 -9.43
CA VAL A 98 2.18 9.20 -10.19
C VAL A 98 3.08 8.17 -9.50
N ARG A 99 3.26 8.31 -8.19
CA ARG A 99 4.07 7.38 -7.41
C ARG A 99 3.49 5.96 -7.39
N ALA A 100 2.16 5.82 -7.31
CA ALA A 100 1.49 4.53 -7.43
C ALA A 100 1.77 3.88 -8.79
N ALA A 101 1.66 4.64 -9.88
CA ALA A 101 1.96 4.15 -11.22
C ALA A 101 3.43 3.70 -11.39
N GLU A 102 4.38 4.46 -10.83
CA GLU A 102 5.79 4.10 -10.82
C GLU A 102 6.05 2.79 -10.06
N LEU A 103 5.42 2.61 -8.90
CA LEU A 103 5.53 1.38 -8.11
C LEU A 103 4.89 0.19 -8.83
N ASN A 104 3.75 0.37 -9.49
CA ASN A 104 3.14 -0.69 -10.32
C ASN A 104 4.09 -1.14 -11.44
N ALA A 105 4.74 -0.19 -12.14
CA ALA A 105 5.74 -0.52 -13.15
C ALA A 105 6.95 -1.27 -12.55
N GLU A 106 7.37 -0.88 -11.34
CA GLU A 106 8.49 -1.48 -10.64
C GLU A 106 8.19 -2.90 -10.11
N GLY A 107 6.95 -3.13 -9.67
CA GLY A 107 6.43 -4.45 -9.30
C GLY A 107 6.31 -5.38 -10.50
N ALA A 108 5.81 -4.88 -11.63
CA ALA A 108 5.70 -5.65 -12.88
C ALA A 108 7.07 -6.09 -13.42
N ARG A 109 8.13 -5.27 -13.24
CA ARG A 109 9.51 -5.64 -13.61
C ARG A 109 10.10 -6.78 -12.76
N ARG A 110 9.47 -7.14 -11.64
CA ARG A 110 9.97 -8.11 -10.65
C ARG A 110 9.10 -9.37 -10.54
N ALA A 111 7.98 -9.41 -11.24
CA ALA A 111 7.12 -10.58 -11.35
C ALA A 111 7.72 -11.57 -12.35
#